data_AF-A0A5E4TV31-F1
#
_entry.id   AF-A0A5E4TV31-F1
#
_cell.length_a   1.000
_cell.length_b   1.000
_cell.length_c   1.000
_cell.angle_alpha   90.00
_cell.angle_beta   90.00
_cell.angle_gamma   90.00
#
_symmetry.space_group_name_H-M   'P 1'
#
loop_
_entity.id
_entity.type
_entity.pdbx_description
1 polymer ?
#
loop_
_entity_poly.entity_id
_entity_poly.type
_entity_poly.pdbx_seq_one_letter_code
_entity_poly.pdbx_strand_id
1 'polypeptide(L)' 'MKQAELGTKVEEVCHKLGISEATFYNWKKKYGGVGPSELRRMRQLEEENMKLKRLVADLSLDKAMLQDVLSKKL' A
#
# COMPACT_ATOMS: atom_id res chain seq x y z
N MET A 1 -3.67 8.62 -16.89
CA MET A 1 -5.08 8.16 -16.94
C MET A 1 -6.08 9.24 -16.57
N LYS A 2 -5.87 10.01 -15.49
CA LYS A 2 -6.71 11.18 -15.18
C LYS A 2 -6.97 12.13 -16.36
N GLN A 3 -5.99 12.36 -17.25
CA GLN A 3 -6.18 13.22 -18.43
C GLN A 3 -7.25 12.69 -19.39
N ALA A 4 -7.34 11.38 -19.61
CA ALA A 4 -8.39 10.77 -20.43
C ALA A 4 -9.76 10.81 -19.74
N GLU A 5 -9.79 10.76 -18.40
CA GLU A 5 -11.02 10.93 -17.61
C GLU A 5 -11.52 12.39 -17.60
N LEU A 6 -10.61 13.34 -17.83
CA LEU A 6 -10.90 14.78 -17.98
C LEU A 6 -11.25 15.16 -19.44
N GLY A 7 -11.54 14.18 -20.30
CA GLY A 7 -12.04 14.40 -21.67
C GLY A 7 -10.95 14.53 -22.75
N THR A 8 -9.67 14.37 -22.43
CA THR A 8 -8.62 14.27 -23.46
C THR A 8 -8.76 12.95 -24.21
N LYS A 9 -8.67 12.97 -25.55
CA LYS A 9 -8.71 11.73 -26.35
C LYS A 9 -7.59 10.79 -25.93
N VAL A 10 -7.89 9.49 -25.83
CA VAL A 10 -6.92 8.45 -25.42
C VAL A 10 -5.71 8.44 -26.36
N GLU A 11 -5.93 8.66 -27.65
CA GLU A 11 -4.90 8.74 -28.68
C GLU A 11 -3.86 9.85 -28.41
N GLU A 12 -4.29 11.04 -28.00
CA GLU A 12 -3.39 12.14 -27.62
C GLU A 12 -2.60 11.83 -26.35
N VAL A 13 -3.24 11.16 -25.38
CA VAL A 13 -2.58 10.69 -24.16
C VAL A 13 -1.52 9.65 -24.49
N CYS A 14 -1.83 8.72 -25.39
CA CYS A 14 -0.91 7.69 -25.86
C CYS A 14 0.28 8.30 -26.61
N HIS A 15 0.04 9.28 -27.49
CA HIS A 15 1.08 10.00 -28.21
C HIS A 15 2.01 10.75 -27.27
N LYS A 16 1.47 11.53 -26.31
CA LYS A 16 2.25 12.28 -25.32
C LYS A 16 3.09 11.37 -24.42
N LEU A 17 2.56 10.21 -24.05
CA LEU A 17 3.22 9.26 -23.16
C LEU A 17 4.13 8.26 -23.90
N GLY A 18 4.13 8.26 -25.24
CA GLY A 18 4.90 7.32 -26.04
C GLY A 18 4.46 5.86 -25.85
N ILE A 19 3.17 5.62 -25.60
CA ILE A 19 2.61 4.28 -25.36
C ILE A 19 1.52 3.96 -26.39
N SER A 20 1.25 2.67 -26.59
CA SER A 20 0.10 2.24 -27.40
C SER A 20 -1.22 2.35 -26.63
N GLU A 21 -2.35 2.45 -27.34
CA GLU A 21 -3.67 2.38 -26.72
C GLU A 21 -3.90 1.06 -25.97
N ALA A 22 -3.37 -0.05 -26.49
CA ALA A 22 -3.43 -1.35 -25.81
C ALA A 22 -2.74 -1.28 -24.44
N THR A 23 -1.56 -0.65 -24.36
CA THR A 23 -0.86 -0.39 -23.09
C THR A 23 -1.69 0.48 -22.16
N PHE A 24 -2.31 1.54 -22.68
CA PHE A 24 -3.18 2.43 -21.90
C PHE A 24 -4.37 1.67 -21.28
N TYR A 25 -5.11 0.88 -22.07
CA TYR A 25 -6.26 0.13 -21.55
C TYR A 25 -5.85 -0.99 -20.60
N ASN A 26 -4.70 -1.64 -20.83
CA ASN A 26 -4.14 -2.61 -19.89
C ASN A 26 -3.85 -1.96 -18.53
N TRP A 27 -3.25 -0.77 -18.53
CA TRP A 27 -3.02 -0.01 -17.30
C TRP A 27 -4.34 0.47 -16.69
N LYS A 28 -5.32 0.88 -17.48
CA LYS A 28 -6.68 1.24 -17.00
C LYS A 28 -7.37 0.09 -16.31
N LYS A 29 -7.32 -1.10 -16.89
CA LYS A 29 -7.87 -2.31 -16.28
C LYS A 29 -7.17 -2.65 -14.96
N LYS A 30 -5.85 -2.50 -14.91
CA LYS A 30 -5.04 -2.91 -13.74
C LYS A 30 -5.02 -1.88 -12.62
N TYR A 31 -5.05 -0.60 -12.94
CA TYR A 31 -4.80 0.51 -12.00
C TYR A 31 -5.89 1.58 -12.00
N GLY A 32 -6.86 1.53 -12.91
CA GLY A 32 -7.91 2.56 -13.03
C GLY A 32 -8.81 2.66 -11.80
N GLY A 33 -8.94 1.58 -11.02
CA GLY A 33 -9.64 1.57 -9.75
C GLY A 33 -8.74 1.78 -8.52
N VAL A 34 -7.44 2.03 -8.69
CA VAL A 34 -6.51 2.30 -7.59
C VAL A 34 -5.98 3.72 -7.73
N GLY A 35 -6.70 4.65 -7.12
CA GLY A 35 -6.38 6.07 -7.18
C GLY A 35 -5.16 6.45 -6.32
N PRO A 36 -4.59 7.66 -6.52
CA PRO A 36 -3.51 8.16 -5.67
C PRO A 36 -3.87 8.22 -4.17
N SER A 37 -5.15 8.38 -3.83
CA SER A 37 -5.66 8.32 -2.46
C SER A 37 -5.58 6.92 -1.88
N GLU A 38 -5.96 5.90 -2.64
CA GLU A 38 -5.89 4.50 -2.21
C GLU A 38 -4.44 4.03 -2.07
N LEU A 39 -3.54 4.44 -2.99
CA LEU A 39 -2.10 4.18 -2.84
C LEU A 39 -1.52 4.85 -1.59
N ARG A 40 -1.94 6.08 -1.27
CA ARG A 40 -1.53 6.75 -0.02
C ARG A 40 -2.05 6.00 1.21
N ARG A 41 -3.33 5.60 1.21
CA ARG A 41 -3.93 4.82 2.30
C ARG A 41 -3.24 3.47 2.48
N MET A 42 -2.92 2.79 1.39
CA MET A 42 -2.19 1.52 1.40
C MET A 42 -0.83 1.66 2.06
N ARG A 43 -0.04 2.68 1.68
CA ARG A 43 1.27 2.94 2.32
C ARG A 43 1.15 3.27 3.81
N GLN A 44 0.14 4.05 4.20
CA GLN A 44 -0.12 4.35 5.61
C GLN A 44 -0.45 3.10 6.41
N LEU A 45 -1.31 2.24 5.87
CA LEU A 45 -1.67 0.96 6.50
C LEU A 45 -0.47 0.01 6.60
N GLU A 46 0.40 -0.03 5.59
CA GLU A 46 1.64 -0.82 5.63
C GLU A 46 2.58 -0.34 6.73
N GLU A 47 2.76 0.97 6.86
CA GLU A 47 3.61 1.57 7.90
C GLU A 47 3.04 1.33 9.30
N GLU A 48 1.73 1.51 9.48
CA GLU A 48 1.05 1.26 10.75
C GLU A 48 1.12 -0.22 11.14
N ASN A 49 0.91 -1.14 10.19
CA ASN A 49 1.03 -2.58 10.42
C ASN A 49 2.46 -2.95 10.84
N MET A 50 3.49 -2.36 10.21
CA MET A 50 4.88 -2.55 10.63
C MET A 50 5.11 -2.09 12.08
N LYS A 51 4.62 -0.90 12.45
CA LYS A 51 4.72 -0.37 13.82
C LYS A 51 4.00 -1.27 14.83
N LEU A 52 2.78 -1.71 14.51
CA LEU A 52 2.00 -2.60 15.37
C LEU A 52 2.68 -3.96 15.56
N LYS A 53 3.21 -4.55 14.49
CA LYS A 53 3.97 -5.81 14.58
C LYS A 53 5.18 -5.69 15.50
N ARG A 54 5.93 -4.58 15.41
CA ARG A 54 7.07 -4.31 16.29
C ARG A 54 6.63 -4.19 17.74
N LEU A 55 5.61 -3.38 18.01
CA LEU A 55 5.08 -3.20 19.36
C LEU A 55 4.60 -4.53 19.97
N VAL A 56 3.90 -5.35 19.19
CA VAL A 56 3.44 -6.67 19.64
C VAL A 56 4.63 -7.59 19.95
N ALA A 57 5.68 -7.58 19.12
CA ALA A 57 6.88 -8.37 19.39
C ALA A 57 7.55 -7.95 20.69
N ASP A 58 7.77 -6.64 20.88
CA ASP A 58 8.41 -6.08 22.08
C ASP A 58 7.59 -6.45 23.34
N LEU A 59 6.28 -6.20 23.33
CA LEU A 59 5.39 -6.56 24.44
C LEU A 59 5.32 -8.07 24.72
N SER A 60 5.41 -8.90 23.68
CA SER A 60 5.42 -10.36 23.85
C SER A 60 6.71 -10.83 24.53
N LEU A 61 7.85 -10.22 24.20
CA LEU A 61 9.13 -10.50 24.83
C LEU A 61 9.12 -10.07 26.30
N ASP A 62 8.65 -8.85 26.59
CA ASP A 62 8.52 -8.35 27.97
C ASP A 62 7.63 -9.26 28.82
N LYS A 63 6.48 -9.67 28.27
CA LYS A 63 5.58 -10.60 28.94
C LYS A 63 6.27 -11.92 29.26
N ALA A 64 7.00 -12.50 28.30
CA ALA A 64 7.71 -13.76 28.50
C ALA A 64 8.77 -13.63 29.59
N MET A 65 9.54 -12.53 29.60
CA MET A 65 10.54 -12.26 30.63
C MET A 65 9.91 -12.14 32.01
N LEU A 66 8.80 -11.40 32.14
CA LEU A 66 8.08 -11.25 33.42
C LEU A 66 7.53 -12.59 33.92
N GLN A 67 7.00 -13.43 33.03
CA GLN A 67 6.52 -14.76 33.39
C GLN A 67 7.65 -15.68 33.87
N ASP A 68 8.83 -15.63 33.25
CA ASP A 68 10.02 -16.39 33.68
C ASP A 68 10.55 -15.92 35.05
N VAL A 69 10.52 -14.60 35.32
CA VAL A 69 10.89 -14.09 36.64
C VAL A 69 9.91 -14.55 37.72
N LEU A 70 8.61 -14.58 37.43
CA LEU A 70 7.59 -15.05 38.36
C LEU A 70 7.72 -16.55 38.62
N SER A 71 7.96 -17.37 37.58
CA SER A 71 8.11 -18.81 37.73
C SER A 71 9.37 -19.21 38.52
N LYS A 72 10.42 -18.39 38.48
CA LYS A 72 11.64 -18.60 39.28
C LYS A 72 11.53 -18.17 40.75
N LYS A 73 10.49 -17.40 41.11
CA LYS A 73 10.24 -16.94 42.49
C LYS A 73 9.30 -17.86 43.28
N LEU A 74 8.55 -18.73 42.60
CA LEU A 74 7.75 -19.81 43.18
C LEU A 74 8.60 -21.09 43.27
#